data_AF-A0A352W1P5-F1
#
_entry.id   AF-A0A352W1P5-F1
#
_cell.length_a   1.000
_cell.length_b   1.000
_cell.length_c   1.000
_cell.angle_alpha   90.00
_cell.angle_beta   90.00
_cell.angle_gamma   90.00
#
_symmetry.space_group_name_H-M   'P 1'
#
loop_
_entity.id
_entity.type
_entity.pdbx_description
1 polymer ?
#
loop_
_entity_poly.entity_id
_entity_poly.type
_entity_poly.pdbx_seq_one_letter_code
_entity_poly.pdbx_strand_id
1 'polypeptide(L)'
;MKNIIFFIIISGAISLPAAAHDYYLKGLEYYKNADYSRALSSFEAAMFEDANKLDYVYAYALAAFMLKRYAEVRDICQNIINNPASDETNRQRASILLGKISAKETPVPEIPRDVPGGFLKPQPETSAASGLDGFDAGTIERMKKNLEEKDQEILRLREEISLFRDKKKPRQNTAGEAWYLQEKPLGFEMRGWFGWMFFTGGEAGREILTSDGILKKNKAVFFSEGTGTIFGLDTVFSFKNNFGLELGGSYLLGESKKIYYHQQIISVYSAEYTITSRSTLIPLFAGFSVSTKNRISLRASLGALFPVKAETAINENYTYNTFKETVESRMLYKSYPGWGASLGMVINLFPHFALSLQIKGMSLFLKIRRLEILKYISNNIDITDTLKTIDKVTVFSDYSESTDNNGLSANTNPDRPDWGGPAYYVPFTSLGINIGLSLRL
;
A
#
# COMPACT_ATOMS: atom_id res chain seq x y z
N MET A 1 -22.37 -68.06 -18.59
CA MET A 1 -21.02 -67.53 -18.32
C MET A 1 -21.07 -66.02 -18.54
N LYS A 2 -20.98 -65.23 -17.47
CA LYS A 2 -21.01 -63.76 -17.47
C LYS A 2 -19.57 -63.28 -17.23
N ASN A 3 -19.03 -62.44 -18.11
CA ASN A 3 -17.75 -61.77 -17.89
C ASN A 3 -18.02 -60.32 -17.47
N ILE A 4 -17.49 -59.98 -16.29
CA ILE A 4 -17.44 -58.66 -15.68
C ILE A 4 -16.08 -58.05 -16.06
N ILE A 5 -16.07 -56.85 -16.64
CA ILE A 5 -14.85 -56.06 -16.88
C ILE A 5 -14.86 -54.89 -15.89
N PHE A 6 -13.78 -54.80 -15.11
CA PHE A 6 -13.49 -53.72 -14.16
C PHE A 6 -13.15 -52.41 -14.89
N PHE A 7 -13.75 -51.30 -14.47
CA PHE A 7 -13.25 -49.95 -14.76
C PHE A 7 -12.31 -49.52 -13.63
N ILE A 8 -11.06 -49.20 -13.96
CA ILE A 8 -10.14 -48.48 -13.07
C ILE A 8 -10.18 -47.00 -13.48
N ILE A 9 -10.62 -46.16 -12.55
CA ILE A 9 -10.50 -44.70 -12.64
C ILE A 9 -9.04 -44.35 -12.27
N ILE A 10 -8.26 -43.91 -13.24
CA ILE A 10 -6.98 -43.23 -12.98
C ILE A 10 -7.24 -41.73 -13.08
N SER A 11 -7.33 -41.09 -11.91
CA SER A 11 -7.20 -39.64 -11.77
C SER A 11 -5.73 -39.28 -12.03
N GLY A 12 -5.43 -38.89 -13.27
CA GLY A 12 -4.12 -38.39 -13.68
C GLY A 12 -4.10 -36.87 -13.62
N ALA A 13 -3.28 -36.32 -12.74
CA ALA A 13 -2.82 -34.94 -12.84
C ALA A 13 -2.06 -34.78 -14.17
N ILE A 14 -2.64 -34.03 -15.09
CA ILE A 14 -2.03 -33.68 -16.37
C ILE A 14 -0.86 -32.73 -16.05
N SER A 15 0.37 -33.24 -16.16
CA SER A 15 1.53 -32.39 -16.31
C SER A 15 1.31 -31.53 -17.56
N LEU A 16 1.36 -30.20 -17.41
CA LEU A 16 1.48 -29.29 -18.57
C LEU A 16 2.58 -29.84 -19.50
N PRO A 17 2.40 -29.87 -20.82
CA PRO A 17 3.49 -30.20 -21.71
C PRO A 17 4.59 -29.14 -21.49
N ALA A 18 5.73 -29.55 -20.92
CA ALA A 18 6.80 -28.64 -20.52
C ALA A 18 7.21 -27.65 -21.65
N ALA A 19 7.09 -28.09 -22.90
CA ALA A 19 7.32 -27.29 -24.09
C ALA A 19 6.42 -26.04 -24.19
N ALA A 20 5.14 -26.12 -23.86
CA ALA A 20 4.22 -24.98 -23.94
C ALA A 20 4.63 -23.85 -22.99
N HIS A 21 5.05 -24.23 -21.78
CA HIS A 21 5.51 -23.28 -20.78
C HIS A 21 6.84 -22.63 -21.17
N ASP A 22 7.77 -23.40 -21.75
CA ASP A 22 9.06 -22.88 -22.23
C ASP A 22 8.86 -21.83 -23.35
N TYR A 23 7.98 -22.11 -24.31
CA TYR A 23 7.62 -21.13 -25.35
C TYR A 23 6.98 -19.87 -24.77
N TYR A 24 6.12 -20.02 -23.76
CA TYR A 24 5.53 -18.89 -23.07
C TYR A 24 6.57 -18.01 -22.37
N LEU A 25 7.50 -18.61 -21.61
CA LEU A 25 8.57 -17.88 -20.94
C LEU A 25 9.47 -17.14 -21.94
N LYS A 26 9.81 -17.79 -23.05
CA LYS A 26 10.58 -17.19 -24.14
C LYS A 26 9.83 -16.02 -24.79
N GLY A 27 8.52 -16.14 -24.97
CA GLY A 27 7.67 -15.05 -25.43
C GLY A 27 7.66 -13.85 -24.49
N LEU A 28 7.61 -14.08 -23.17
CA LEU A 28 7.71 -13.02 -22.17
C LEU A 28 9.07 -12.32 -22.19
N GLU A 29 10.16 -13.05 -22.44
CA GLU A 29 11.49 -12.47 -22.59
C GLU A 29 11.57 -11.55 -23.80
N TYR A 30 11.11 -11.99 -24.97
CA TYR A 30 11.04 -11.14 -26.17
C TYR A 30 10.13 -9.92 -25.96
N TYR A 31 9.00 -10.09 -25.27
CA TYR A 31 8.09 -8.98 -24.97
C TYR A 31 8.76 -7.91 -24.10
N LYS A 32 9.52 -8.31 -23.07
CA LYS A 32 10.28 -7.40 -22.21
C LYS A 32 11.35 -6.63 -22.98
N ASN A 33 11.96 -7.27 -23.98
CA ASN A 33 12.96 -6.67 -24.86
C ASN A 33 12.34 -5.86 -26.02
N ALA A 34 11.02 -5.63 -26.01
CA ALA A 34 10.25 -4.95 -27.05
C ALA A 34 10.34 -5.59 -28.46
N ASP A 35 10.77 -6.86 -28.54
CA ASP A 35 10.75 -7.66 -29.78
C ASP A 35 9.39 -8.35 -29.92
N TYR A 36 8.35 -7.55 -30.15
CA TYR A 36 6.96 -8.01 -30.12
C TYR A 36 6.62 -9.02 -31.23
N SER A 37 7.33 -8.98 -32.36
CA SER A 37 7.16 -9.96 -33.43
C SER A 37 7.63 -11.35 -33.01
N ARG A 38 8.81 -11.47 -32.38
CA ARG A 38 9.27 -12.76 -31.86
C ARG A 38 8.51 -13.22 -30.63
N ALA A 39 8.05 -12.29 -29.81
CA ALA A 39 7.15 -12.59 -28.69
C ALA A 39 5.86 -13.25 -29.21
N LEU A 40 5.25 -12.67 -30.25
CA LEU A 40 4.04 -13.18 -30.86
C LEU A 40 4.22 -14.61 -31.40
N SER A 41 5.28 -14.88 -32.17
CA SER A 41 5.57 -16.25 -32.65
C SER A 41 5.81 -17.26 -31.52
N SER A 42 6.40 -16.82 -30.41
CA SER A 42 6.62 -17.71 -29.25
C SER A 42 5.32 -17.99 -28.50
N PHE A 43 4.43 -17.00 -28.38
CA PHE A 43 3.10 -17.22 -27.80
C PHE A 43 2.21 -18.08 -28.70
N GLU A 44 2.30 -17.96 -30.03
CA GLU A 44 1.62 -18.88 -30.96
C GLU A 44 2.08 -20.32 -30.77
N ALA A 45 3.39 -20.55 -30.63
CA ALA A 45 3.93 -21.88 -30.34
C ALA A 45 3.40 -22.43 -29.00
N ALA A 46 3.32 -21.59 -27.96
CA ALA A 46 2.74 -21.98 -26.68
C ALA A 46 1.24 -22.34 -26.78
N MET A 47 0.46 -21.56 -27.54
CA MET A 47 -0.96 -21.81 -27.79
C MET A 47 -1.18 -23.06 -28.66
N PHE A 48 -0.27 -23.37 -29.57
CA PHE A 48 -0.33 -24.59 -30.39
C PHE A 48 -0.16 -25.84 -29.53
N GLU A 49 0.77 -25.80 -28.56
CA GLU A 49 1.02 -26.91 -27.63
C GLU A 49 -0.07 -27.06 -26.56
N ASP A 50 -0.66 -25.95 -26.10
CA ASP A 50 -1.78 -25.97 -25.14
C ASP A 50 -2.78 -24.83 -25.41
N ALA A 51 -3.77 -25.11 -26.27
CA ALA A 51 -4.79 -24.16 -26.68
C ALA A 51 -5.80 -23.81 -25.56
N ASN A 52 -5.86 -24.61 -24.49
CA ASN A 52 -6.83 -24.39 -23.40
C ASN A 52 -6.33 -23.37 -22.37
N LYS A 53 -5.05 -23.01 -22.41
CA LYS A 53 -4.43 -22.10 -21.44
C LYS A 53 -4.63 -20.64 -21.87
N LEU A 54 -5.69 -20.01 -21.34
CA LEU A 54 -6.06 -18.62 -21.65
C LEU A 54 -4.98 -17.57 -21.31
N ASP A 55 -4.06 -17.88 -20.39
CA ASP A 55 -2.90 -17.01 -20.10
C ASP A 55 -2.01 -16.81 -21.35
N TYR A 56 -1.86 -17.85 -22.19
CA TYR A 56 -1.06 -17.79 -23.42
C TYR A 56 -1.76 -16.94 -24.47
N VAL A 57 -3.08 -17.13 -24.60
CA VAL A 57 -3.96 -16.37 -25.49
C VAL A 57 -3.96 -14.88 -25.13
N TYR A 58 -4.00 -14.56 -23.83
CA TYR A 58 -3.91 -13.18 -23.37
C TYR A 58 -2.53 -12.55 -23.61
N ALA A 59 -1.44 -13.29 -23.38
CA ALA A 59 -0.09 -12.78 -23.66
C ALA A 59 0.15 -12.52 -25.16
N TYR A 60 -0.40 -13.38 -26.03
CA TYR A 60 -0.46 -13.14 -27.46
C TYR A 60 -1.21 -11.82 -27.77
N ALA A 61 -2.39 -11.62 -27.17
CA ALA A 61 -3.19 -10.41 -27.36
C ALA A 61 -2.43 -9.14 -26.97
N LEU A 62 -1.62 -9.18 -25.90
CA LEU A 62 -0.75 -8.07 -25.51
C LEU A 62 0.35 -7.79 -26.55
N ALA A 63 1.03 -8.80 -27.07
CA ALA A 63 2.03 -8.63 -28.12
C ALA A 63 1.41 -8.08 -29.41
N ALA A 64 0.25 -8.60 -29.82
CA ALA A 64 -0.50 -8.12 -30.98
C ALA A 64 -0.98 -6.66 -30.80
N PHE A 65 -1.36 -6.26 -29.58
CA PHE A 65 -1.71 -4.88 -29.24
C PHE A 65 -0.53 -3.93 -29.46
N MET A 66 0.67 -4.32 -29.03
CA MET A 66 1.88 -3.52 -29.23
C MET A 66 2.26 -3.37 -30.71
N LEU A 67 1.89 -4.35 -31.54
CA LEU A 67 2.02 -4.31 -33.00
C LEU A 67 0.85 -3.59 -33.70
N LYS A 68 -0.05 -2.96 -32.96
CA LYS A 68 -1.24 -2.24 -33.47
C LYS A 68 -2.21 -3.12 -34.28
N ARG A 69 -2.22 -4.45 -34.03
CA ARG A 69 -3.17 -5.40 -34.64
C ARG A 69 -4.52 -5.37 -33.92
N TYR A 70 -5.13 -4.18 -33.79
CA TYR A 70 -6.23 -3.94 -32.85
C TYR A 70 -7.51 -4.75 -33.14
N ALA A 71 -7.85 -4.97 -34.42
CA ALA A 71 -9.02 -5.76 -34.80
C ALA A 71 -8.92 -7.19 -34.25
N GLU A 72 -7.76 -7.82 -34.41
CA GLU A 72 -7.50 -9.16 -33.90
C GLU A 72 -7.48 -9.21 -32.36
N VAL A 73 -6.87 -8.23 -31.71
CA VAL A 73 -6.87 -8.16 -30.23
C VAL A 73 -8.30 -8.03 -29.70
N ARG A 74 -9.18 -7.29 -30.39
CA ARG A 74 -10.59 -7.19 -30.03
C ARG A 74 -11.26 -8.56 -30.06
N ASP A 75 -11.10 -9.30 -31.15
CA ASP A 75 -11.71 -10.61 -31.31
C ASP A 75 -11.22 -11.59 -30.24
N ILE A 76 -9.91 -11.58 -29.96
CA ILE A 76 -9.32 -12.42 -28.90
C ILE A 76 -9.87 -12.07 -27.52
N CYS A 77 -9.90 -10.78 -27.17
CA CYS A 77 -10.43 -10.35 -25.88
C CYS A 77 -11.92 -10.69 -25.71
N GLN A 78 -12.72 -10.53 -26.78
CA GLN A 78 -14.13 -10.89 -26.74
C GLN A 78 -14.32 -12.40 -26.56
N ASN A 79 -13.48 -13.20 -27.22
CA ASN A 79 -13.45 -14.65 -27.03
C ASN A 79 -13.07 -15.04 -25.60
N ILE A 80 -12.06 -14.39 -24.99
CA ILE A 80 -11.69 -14.62 -23.58
C ILE A 80 -12.85 -14.27 -22.62
N ILE A 81 -13.59 -13.19 -22.90
CA ILE A 81 -14.72 -12.75 -22.07
C ILE A 81 -15.90 -13.72 -22.16
N ASN A 82 -16.18 -14.21 -23.37
CA ASN A 82 -17.31 -15.09 -23.65
C ASN A 82 -17.01 -16.57 -23.35
N ASN A 83 -15.75 -16.95 -23.14
CA ASN A 83 -15.37 -18.34 -22.86
C ASN A 83 -15.78 -18.74 -21.43
N PRO A 84 -16.64 -19.76 -21.25
CA PRO A 84 -17.07 -20.23 -19.93
C PRO A 84 -15.94 -20.76 -19.04
N ALA A 85 -14.83 -21.21 -19.64
CA ALA A 85 -13.64 -21.66 -18.92
C ALA A 85 -12.73 -20.51 -18.46
N SER A 86 -13.06 -19.26 -18.82
CA SER A 86 -12.32 -18.08 -18.40
C SER A 86 -12.55 -17.80 -16.92
N ASP A 87 -11.47 -17.60 -16.17
CA ASP A 87 -11.56 -17.10 -14.80
C ASP A 87 -11.83 -15.59 -14.78
N GLU A 88 -12.20 -15.07 -13.61
CA GLU A 88 -12.52 -13.66 -13.45
C GLU A 88 -11.33 -12.75 -13.77
N THR A 89 -10.12 -13.20 -13.44
CA THR A 89 -8.87 -12.48 -13.73
C THR A 89 -8.67 -12.27 -15.23
N ASN A 90 -8.87 -13.31 -16.05
CA ASN A 90 -8.72 -13.23 -17.50
C ASN A 90 -9.82 -12.37 -18.14
N ARG A 91 -11.07 -12.45 -17.66
CA ARG A 91 -12.15 -11.55 -18.11
C ARG A 91 -11.84 -10.08 -17.82
N GLN A 92 -11.36 -9.76 -16.63
CA GLN A 92 -10.99 -8.38 -16.26
C GLN A 92 -9.81 -7.87 -17.10
N ARG A 93 -8.76 -8.68 -17.25
CA ARG A 93 -7.60 -8.38 -18.09
C ARG A 93 -7.98 -8.10 -19.55
N ALA A 94 -8.86 -8.91 -20.12
CA ALA A 94 -9.38 -8.73 -21.49
C ALA A 94 -10.22 -7.46 -21.61
N SER A 95 -11.11 -7.19 -20.64
CA SER A 95 -11.95 -5.99 -20.63
C SER A 95 -11.12 -4.69 -20.55
N ILE A 96 -10.07 -4.68 -19.75
CA ILE A 96 -9.13 -3.55 -19.67
C ILE A 96 -8.43 -3.32 -21.02
N LEU A 97 -8.01 -4.40 -21.68
CA LEU A 97 -7.32 -4.30 -22.97
C LEU A 97 -8.26 -3.79 -24.07
N LEU A 98 -9.54 -4.21 -24.07
CA LEU A 98 -10.57 -3.63 -24.94
C LEU A 98 -10.76 -2.13 -24.72
N GLY A 99 -10.82 -1.69 -23.45
CA GLY A 99 -10.90 -0.26 -23.13
C GLY A 99 -9.71 0.55 -23.68
N LYS A 100 -8.50 -0.04 -23.66
CA LYS A 100 -7.30 0.58 -24.26
C LYS A 100 -7.38 0.67 -25.78
N ILE A 101 -7.95 -0.33 -26.44
CA ILE A 101 -8.17 -0.31 -27.90
C ILE A 101 -9.15 0.79 -28.26
N SER A 102 -10.30 0.86 -27.59
CA SER A 102 -11.31 1.90 -27.83
C SER A 102 -10.73 3.30 -27.69
N ALA A 103 -9.89 3.55 -26.68
CA ALA A 103 -9.21 4.83 -26.49
C ALA A 103 -8.18 5.18 -27.57
N LYS A 104 -7.65 4.18 -28.29
CA LYS A 104 -6.69 4.37 -29.40
C LYS A 104 -7.37 4.55 -30.75
N GLU A 105 -8.58 4.03 -30.91
CA GLU A 105 -9.37 4.12 -32.14
C GLU A 105 -10.31 5.33 -32.18
N THR A 106 -10.67 5.91 -31.03
CA THR A 106 -11.41 7.18 -31.02
C THR A 106 -10.58 8.23 -31.77
N PRO A 107 -11.04 8.73 -32.94
CA PRO A 107 -10.38 9.83 -33.59
C PRO A 107 -10.41 11.00 -32.62
N VAL A 108 -9.24 11.56 -32.33
CA VAL A 108 -9.16 12.83 -31.62
C VAL A 108 -9.94 13.82 -32.49
N PRO A 109 -11.05 14.43 -32.00
CA PRO A 109 -11.75 15.41 -32.80
C PRO A 109 -10.72 16.49 -33.16
N GLU A 110 -10.48 16.68 -34.47
CA GLU A 110 -9.70 17.80 -34.95
C GLU A 110 -10.41 19.05 -34.45
N ILE A 111 -9.86 19.67 -33.40
CA ILE A 111 -10.31 20.98 -32.95
C ILE A 111 -9.93 21.93 -34.08
N PRO A 112 -10.90 22.53 -34.81
CA PRO A 112 -10.58 23.42 -35.91
C PRO A 112 -9.82 24.62 -35.33
N ARG A 113 -8.57 24.80 -35.75
CA ARG A 113 -7.86 26.04 -35.52
C ARG A 113 -8.40 27.06 -36.50
N ASP A 114 -9.23 27.96 -35.97
CA ASP A 114 -9.58 29.28 -36.50
C ASP A 114 -10.02 29.37 -37.98
N VAL A 115 -11.33 29.52 -38.20
CA VAL A 115 -11.82 30.27 -39.37
C VAL A 115 -12.96 31.22 -38.94
N PRO A 116 -12.87 32.54 -39.19
CA PRO A 116 -13.96 33.49 -39.03
C PRO A 116 -14.88 33.53 -40.26
N GLY A 117 -16.20 33.56 -40.00
CA GLY A 117 -17.22 34.25 -40.78
C GLY A 117 -17.54 33.77 -42.21
N GLY A 118 -18.73 33.16 -42.37
CA GLY A 118 -19.53 33.33 -43.59
C GLY A 118 -20.09 32.06 -44.24
N PHE A 119 -21.42 32.00 -44.27
CA PHE A 119 -22.27 31.21 -45.17
C PHE A 119 -22.26 29.68 -45.06
N LEU A 120 -23.31 29.14 -44.43
CA LEU A 120 -23.86 27.82 -44.74
C LEU A 120 -25.36 27.96 -45.05
N LYS A 121 -25.74 27.60 -46.28
CA LYS A 121 -27.13 27.26 -46.63
C LYS A 121 -27.40 25.82 -46.18
N PRO A 122 -28.61 25.48 -45.71
CA PRO A 122 -28.95 24.11 -45.36
C PRO A 122 -29.49 23.37 -46.60
N GLN A 123 -29.03 22.14 -46.80
CA GLN A 123 -29.71 21.12 -47.59
C GLN A 123 -29.33 19.71 -47.08
N PRO A 124 -30.19 18.70 -47.33
CA PRO A 124 -30.89 18.03 -46.25
C PRO A 124 -30.35 16.64 -45.88
N GLU A 125 -30.88 16.20 -44.75
CA GLU A 125 -30.71 14.94 -44.05
C GLU A 125 -30.72 13.70 -44.95
N THR A 126 -29.71 12.84 -44.78
CA THR A 126 -29.79 11.41 -45.10
C THR A 126 -29.86 10.61 -43.82
N SER A 127 -30.97 9.88 -43.72
CA SER A 127 -31.37 8.89 -42.74
C SER A 127 -30.31 7.86 -42.36
N ALA A 128 -30.13 7.65 -41.06
CA ALA A 128 -29.75 6.37 -40.48
C ALA A 128 -30.81 5.98 -39.44
N ALA A 129 -31.86 5.31 -39.93
CA ALA A 129 -32.78 4.55 -39.11
C ALA A 129 -32.29 3.11 -39.05
N SER A 130 -31.94 2.63 -37.86
CA SER A 130 -32.24 1.27 -37.39
C SER A 130 -31.72 1.12 -35.96
N GLY A 131 -32.63 0.83 -35.02
CA GLY A 131 -32.24 0.48 -33.66
C GLY A 131 -33.20 0.84 -32.52
N LEU A 132 -34.47 1.19 -32.76
CA LEU A 132 -35.46 1.36 -31.67
C LEU A 132 -36.86 0.87 -32.07
N ASP A 133 -36.96 -0.30 -32.70
CA ASP A 133 -38.25 -1.01 -32.80
C ASP A 133 -38.50 -1.72 -31.47
N GLY A 134 -39.16 -1.04 -30.54
CA GLY A 134 -39.54 -1.61 -29.25
C GLY A 134 -39.96 -0.63 -28.17
N PHE A 135 -39.73 0.68 -28.36
CA PHE A 135 -40.13 1.69 -27.39
C PHE A 135 -41.37 2.46 -27.87
N ASP A 136 -42.42 2.50 -27.04
CA ASP A 136 -43.56 3.36 -27.30
C ASP A 136 -43.14 4.85 -27.28
N ALA A 137 -43.92 5.69 -27.97
CA ALA A 137 -43.65 7.12 -28.09
C ALA A 137 -43.50 7.81 -26.72
N GLY A 138 -44.20 7.33 -25.69
CA GLY A 138 -44.13 7.86 -24.33
C GLY A 138 -42.81 7.51 -23.61
N THR A 139 -42.12 6.45 -24.02
CA THR A 139 -40.81 6.09 -23.48
C THR A 139 -39.71 6.91 -24.15
N ILE A 140 -39.85 7.19 -25.44
CA ILE A 140 -38.93 8.09 -26.16
C ILE A 140 -39.02 9.52 -25.61
N GLU A 141 -40.23 10.03 -25.32
CA GLU A 141 -40.40 11.34 -24.69
C GLU A 141 -39.79 11.40 -23.29
N ARG A 142 -39.98 10.37 -22.46
CA ARG A 142 -39.37 10.30 -21.12
C ARG A 142 -37.84 10.27 -21.19
N MET A 143 -37.28 9.55 -22.16
CA MET A 143 -35.83 9.53 -22.36
C MET A 143 -35.30 10.90 -22.80
N LYS A 144 -35.98 11.58 -23.73
CA LYS A 144 -35.62 12.95 -24.14
C LYS A 144 -35.65 13.93 -22.97
N LYS A 145 -36.72 13.90 -22.17
CA LYS A 145 -36.85 14.74 -20.99
C LYS A 145 -35.75 14.48 -19.95
N ASN A 146 -35.45 13.21 -19.68
CA ASN A 146 -34.34 12.84 -18.78
C ASN A 146 -32.98 13.30 -19.30
N LEU A 147 -32.77 13.30 -20.64
CA LEU A 147 -31.55 13.79 -21.25
C LEU A 147 -31.41 15.31 -21.09
N GLU A 148 -32.51 16.06 -21.32
CA GLU A 148 -32.55 17.51 -21.12
C GLU A 148 -32.29 17.90 -19.66
N GLU A 149 -32.89 17.18 -18.70
CA GLU A 149 -32.65 17.41 -17.27
C GLU A 149 -31.18 17.15 -16.88
N LYS A 150 -30.57 16.11 -17.44
CA LYS A 150 -29.14 15.79 -17.26
C LYS A 150 -28.22 16.86 -17.86
N ASP A 151 -28.54 17.37 -19.04
CA ASP A 151 -27.76 18.42 -19.68
C ASP A 151 -27.82 19.74 -18.90
N GLN A 152 -28.98 20.08 -18.32
CA GLN A 152 -29.13 21.23 -17.42
C GLN A 152 -28.33 21.05 -16.12
N GLU A 153 -28.33 19.84 -15.54
CA GLU A 153 -27.51 19.51 -14.36
C GLU A 153 -26.01 19.67 -14.65
N ILE A 154 -25.54 19.19 -15.81
CA ILE A 154 -24.16 19.36 -16.26
C ILE A 154 -23.81 20.84 -16.45
N LEU A 155 -24.71 21.63 -17.04
CA LEU A 155 -24.49 23.07 -17.24
C LEU A 155 -24.34 23.80 -15.90
N ARG A 156 -25.22 23.50 -14.93
CA ARG A 156 -25.15 24.04 -13.58
C ARG A 156 -23.84 23.68 -12.86
N LEU A 157 -23.41 22.42 -12.95
CA LEU A 157 -22.15 21.98 -12.36
C LEU A 157 -20.94 22.67 -13.00
N ARG A 158 -20.98 22.94 -14.31
CA ARG A 158 -19.92 23.72 -15.00
C ARG A 158 -19.87 25.16 -14.49
N GLU A 159 -21.01 25.79 -14.26
CA GLU A 159 -21.08 27.14 -13.66
C GLU A 159 -20.55 27.15 -12.22
N GLU A 160 -20.96 26.19 -11.37
CA GLU A 160 -20.44 26.06 -10.00
C GLU A 160 -18.91 25.86 -9.99
N ILE A 161 -18.37 25.02 -10.87
CA ILE A 161 -16.92 24.80 -11.01
C ILE A 161 -16.21 26.09 -11.49
N SER A 162 -16.82 26.86 -12.40
CA SER A 162 -16.24 28.12 -12.88
C SER A 162 -16.13 29.17 -11.77
N LEU A 163 -17.14 29.25 -10.88
CA LEU A 163 -17.16 30.14 -9.72
C LEU A 163 -16.09 29.77 -8.68
N PHE A 164 -15.74 28.48 -8.58
CA PHE A 164 -14.62 28.02 -7.74
C PHE A 164 -13.24 28.31 -8.33
N ARG A 165 -13.14 28.41 -9.67
CA ARG A 165 -11.88 28.64 -10.38
C ARG A 165 -11.37 30.08 -10.24
N ASP A 166 -12.27 31.05 -10.15
CA ASP A 166 -11.91 32.47 -10.06
C ASP A 166 -11.40 32.93 -8.68
N LYS A 167 -11.49 32.09 -7.63
CA LYS A 167 -11.00 32.43 -6.28
C LYS A 167 -9.55 32.03 -6.00
N LYS A 168 -8.84 31.43 -6.96
CA LYS A 168 -7.39 31.14 -6.81
C LYS A 168 -6.68 31.37 -8.14
N LYS A 169 -6.10 32.56 -8.33
CA LYS A 169 -5.03 32.73 -9.32
C LYS A 169 -3.74 32.09 -8.78
N PRO A 170 -3.17 31.05 -9.41
CA PRO A 170 -1.79 30.68 -9.18
C PRO A 170 -0.90 31.64 -9.97
N ARG A 171 0.17 32.15 -9.33
CA ARG A 171 1.30 32.69 -10.07
C ARG A 171 1.92 31.56 -10.89
N GLN A 172 2.12 31.80 -12.18
CA GLN A 172 2.92 30.93 -13.03
C GLN A 172 4.34 30.88 -12.46
N ASN A 173 4.81 29.68 -12.13
CA ASN A 173 6.22 29.33 -12.13
C ASN A 173 6.36 27.93 -12.72
N THR A 174 7.39 27.80 -13.54
CA THR A 174 7.89 26.62 -14.26
C THR A 174 7.95 25.36 -13.41
N ALA A 175 7.66 24.21 -14.04
CA ALA A 175 7.73 22.83 -13.54
C ALA A 175 8.46 22.66 -12.19
N GLY A 176 7.69 22.62 -11.11
CA GLY A 176 8.18 22.37 -9.76
C GLY A 176 7.14 21.53 -9.02
N GLU A 177 7.62 20.46 -8.40
CA GLU A 177 6.82 19.59 -7.53
C GLU A 177 6.05 20.43 -6.50
N ALA A 178 4.73 20.30 -6.50
CA ALA A 178 3.88 21.02 -5.55
C ALA A 178 3.55 20.10 -4.37
N TRP A 179 4.18 20.36 -3.23
CA TRP A 179 3.78 19.80 -1.94
C TRP A 179 2.57 20.57 -1.42
N TYR A 180 1.47 19.88 -1.16
CA TYR A 180 0.34 20.46 -0.43
C TYR A 180 0.11 19.66 0.85
N LEU A 181 0.36 20.30 2.00
CA LEU A 181 -0.32 19.93 3.24
C LEU A 181 -1.76 20.46 3.11
N GLN A 182 -2.70 19.58 2.79
CA GLN A 182 -4.10 19.90 3.03
C GLN A 182 -4.34 19.75 4.53
N GLU A 183 -4.14 20.83 5.28
CA GLU A 183 -4.64 20.95 6.65
C GLU A 183 -6.16 20.94 6.59
N LYS A 184 -6.75 19.73 6.56
CA LYS A 184 -8.07 19.57 7.17
C LYS A 184 -7.82 19.75 8.68
N PRO A 185 -8.62 20.56 9.38
CA PRO A 185 -8.54 20.60 10.84
C PRO A 185 -8.61 19.15 11.35
N LEU A 186 -7.72 18.80 12.28
CA LEU A 186 -7.81 17.56 13.04
C LEU A 186 -9.22 17.45 13.61
N GLY A 187 -10.09 16.75 12.88
CA GLY A 187 -11.43 16.42 13.33
C GLY A 187 -11.29 15.39 14.44
N PHE A 188 -11.39 15.85 15.67
CA PHE A 188 -11.48 15.01 16.86
C PHE A 188 -12.88 14.40 16.89
N GLU A 189 -13.12 13.34 16.12
CA GLU A 189 -14.38 12.59 16.23
C GLU A 189 -14.28 11.62 17.42
N MET A 190 -14.67 12.08 18.61
CA MET A 190 -14.92 11.21 19.76
C MET A 190 -16.21 10.41 19.52
N ARG A 191 -16.09 9.25 18.87
CA ARG A 191 -17.15 8.24 18.87
C ARG A 191 -16.78 7.12 19.86
N GLY A 192 -17.51 7.06 20.99
CA GLY A 192 -17.60 5.89 21.86
C GLY A 192 -16.41 5.64 22.81
N TRP A 193 -16.54 6.06 24.07
CA TRP A 193 -15.60 5.77 25.14
C TRP A 193 -15.44 4.24 25.33
N PHE A 194 -14.19 3.76 25.39
CA PHE A 194 -13.71 2.36 25.53
C PHE A 194 -13.56 1.50 24.27
N GLY A 195 -13.88 1.98 23.08
CA GLY A 195 -13.61 1.27 21.84
C GLY A 195 -12.27 1.68 21.22
N TRP A 196 -11.26 0.80 21.27
CA TRP A 196 -10.12 0.80 20.33
C TRP A 196 -9.25 2.07 20.35
N MET A 197 -8.39 2.21 21.36
CA MET A 197 -7.12 2.95 21.20
C MET A 197 -6.14 2.10 20.36
N PHE A 198 -6.55 1.73 19.16
CA PHE A 198 -5.64 1.41 18.08
C PHE A 198 -5.62 2.65 17.21
N PHE A 199 -4.46 3.25 17.01
CA PHE A 199 -4.29 4.21 15.93
C PHE A 199 -4.42 3.41 14.63
N THR A 200 -5.66 3.19 14.18
CA THR A 200 -5.91 2.80 12.80
C THR A 200 -5.33 3.91 11.95
N GLY A 201 -4.40 3.55 11.08
CA GLY A 201 -3.65 4.48 10.24
C GLY A 201 -4.49 5.65 9.76
N GLY A 202 -4.01 6.86 9.98
CA GLY A 202 -4.44 7.97 9.14
C GLY A 202 -4.13 7.64 7.68
N GLU A 203 -4.76 8.33 6.74
CA GLU A 203 -4.38 8.25 5.34
C GLU A 203 -3.56 9.50 5.01
N ALA A 204 -2.31 9.38 4.58
CA ALA A 204 -1.60 10.47 3.90
C ALA A 204 -1.41 10.06 2.45
N GLY A 205 -1.96 10.78 1.50
CA GLY A 205 -1.72 10.54 0.08
C GLY A 205 -0.56 11.39 -0.44
N ARG A 206 0.36 10.80 -1.20
CA ARG A 206 1.18 11.52 -2.18
C ARG A 206 0.49 11.44 -3.53
N GLU A 207 0.06 12.56 -4.08
CA GLU A 207 -0.42 12.61 -5.46
C GLU A 207 0.79 12.90 -6.37
N ILE A 208 1.12 11.96 -7.26
CA ILE A 208 2.19 12.11 -8.24
C ILE A 208 1.51 12.28 -9.60
N LEU A 209 1.65 13.46 -10.20
CA LEU A 209 1.28 13.65 -11.60
C LEU A 209 2.36 12.99 -12.46
N THR A 210 2.04 11.88 -13.10
CA THR A 210 2.98 11.20 -14.00
C THR A 210 3.11 11.97 -15.32
N SER A 211 4.18 11.71 -16.07
CA SER A 211 4.50 12.39 -17.33
C SER A 211 3.45 12.23 -18.44
N ASP A 212 2.55 11.26 -18.28
CA ASP A 212 1.37 11.03 -19.12
C ASP A 212 0.12 11.83 -18.67
N GLY A 213 0.26 12.70 -17.66
CA GLY A 213 -0.83 13.51 -17.11
C GLY A 213 -1.76 12.75 -16.16
N ILE A 214 -1.44 11.50 -15.80
CA ILE A 214 -2.24 10.72 -14.86
C ILE A 214 -1.86 11.09 -13.43
N LEU A 215 -2.83 11.53 -12.63
CA LEU A 215 -2.64 11.76 -11.20
C LEU A 215 -2.64 10.41 -10.47
N LYS A 216 -1.47 9.85 -10.19
CA LYS A 216 -1.33 8.66 -9.34
C LYS A 216 -1.38 9.07 -7.88
N LYS A 217 -2.46 8.73 -7.19
CA LYS A 217 -2.55 8.86 -5.73
C LYS A 217 -1.86 7.67 -5.07
N ASN A 218 -0.60 7.83 -4.69
CA ASN A 218 0.07 6.90 -3.79
C ASN A 218 -0.44 7.16 -2.37
N LYS A 219 -1.34 6.30 -1.89
CA LYS A 219 -1.79 6.32 -0.50
C LYS A 219 -0.64 5.81 0.38
N ALA A 220 -0.01 6.69 1.15
CA ALA A 220 0.77 6.27 2.31
C ALA A 220 -0.22 5.76 3.36
N VAL A 221 -0.30 4.44 3.43
CA VAL A 221 -1.01 3.75 4.50
C VAL A 221 -0.12 3.88 5.73
N PHE A 222 -0.58 4.58 6.77
CA PHE A 222 0.12 4.55 8.05
C PHE A 222 -0.19 3.20 8.71
N PHE A 223 0.78 2.29 8.74
CA PHE A 223 0.67 1.07 9.53
C PHE A 223 1.53 1.23 10.78
N SER A 224 1.05 0.70 11.91
CA SER A 224 1.89 0.53 13.09
C SER A 224 2.78 -0.69 12.84
N GLU A 225 4.10 -0.52 12.91
CA GLU A 225 5.08 -1.62 12.74
C GLU A 225 5.03 -2.67 13.85
N GLY A 226 4.27 -2.39 14.90
CA GLY A 226 4.02 -3.40 15.92
C GLY A 226 3.18 -2.89 17.07
N THR A 227 2.95 -3.83 17.97
CA THR A 227 2.50 -3.70 19.35
C THR A 227 3.65 -4.15 20.25
N GLY A 228 3.58 -3.88 21.54
CA GLY A 228 4.64 -4.28 22.47
C GLY A 228 4.21 -4.16 23.91
N THR A 229 4.96 -4.78 24.81
CA THR A 229 4.82 -4.63 26.26
C THR A 229 5.87 -3.66 26.77
N ILE A 230 5.46 -2.77 27.66
CA ILE A 230 6.35 -1.78 28.29
C ILE A 230 6.57 -2.19 29.73
N PHE A 231 7.82 -2.37 30.11
CA PHE A 231 8.22 -2.55 31.50
C PHE A 231 8.85 -1.26 31.97
N GLY A 232 8.39 -0.69 33.08
CA GLY A 232 8.94 0.58 33.56
C GLY A 232 9.09 0.58 35.06
N LEU A 233 10.09 1.32 35.52
CA LEU A 233 10.24 1.73 36.90
C LEU A 233 10.14 3.26 36.94
N ASP A 234 9.06 3.74 37.54
CA ASP A 234 8.70 5.14 37.54
C ASP A 234 8.71 5.68 38.98
N THR A 235 9.31 6.86 39.17
CA THR A 235 9.26 7.62 40.43
C THR A 235 8.22 8.73 40.28
N VAL A 236 7.37 8.88 41.29
CA VAL A 236 6.26 9.83 41.28
C VAL A 236 6.49 10.92 42.32
N PHE A 237 6.55 12.17 41.89
CA PHE A 237 6.64 13.36 42.72
C PHE A 237 5.26 13.99 42.84
N SER A 238 4.63 13.89 44.01
CA SER A 238 3.31 14.49 44.26
C SER A 238 3.45 15.87 44.91
N PHE A 239 2.93 16.92 44.26
CA PHE A 239 2.99 18.30 44.78
C PHE A 239 1.72 18.73 45.54
N LYS A 240 0.58 18.08 45.24
CA LYS A 240 -0.71 18.23 45.93
C LYS A 240 -1.40 16.86 45.97
N ASN A 241 -2.42 16.68 46.83
CA ASN A 241 -3.13 15.40 47.01
C ASN A 241 -3.59 14.72 45.70
N ASN A 242 -3.77 15.50 44.62
CA ASN A 242 -4.30 15.02 43.36
C ASN A 242 -3.41 15.30 42.14
N PHE A 243 -2.21 15.88 42.29
CA PHE A 243 -1.36 16.24 41.15
C PHE A 243 0.11 15.89 41.41
N GLY A 244 0.76 15.30 40.40
CA GLY A 244 2.17 14.98 40.46
C GLY A 244 2.84 14.83 39.10
N LEU A 245 4.17 14.80 39.12
CA LEU A 245 5.01 14.44 38.00
C LEU A 245 5.52 13.01 38.17
N GLU A 246 5.65 12.29 37.06
CA GLU A 246 6.24 10.97 36.98
C GLU A 246 7.46 11.04 36.06
N LEU A 247 8.58 10.60 36.60
CA LEU A 247 9.84 10.44 35.88
C LEU A 247 10.32 9.03 36.10
N GLY A 248 10.68 8.33 35.03
CA GLY A 248 11.14 6.96 35.15
C GLY A 248 12.00 6.49 34.00
N GLY A 249 12.32 5.20 34.06
CA GLY A 249 12.92 4.46 32.96
C GLY A 249 11.94 3.39 32.50
N SER A 250 11.71 3.29 31.19
CA SER A 250 10.88 2.27 30.57
C SER A 250 11.65 1.52 29.50
N TYR A 251 11.42 0.22 29.41
CA TYR A 251 11.93 -0.67 28.38
C TYR A 251 10.75 -1.22 27.59
N LEU A 252 10.71 -0.86 26.31
CA LEU A 252 9.75 -1.36 25.34
C LEU A 252 10.28 -2.67 24.77
N LEU A 253 9.51 -3.74 24.97
CA LEU A 253 9.68 -5.03 24.33
C LEU A 253 8.55 -5.21 23.31
N GLY A 254 8.85 -4.99 22.04
CA GLY A 254 7.94 -5.22 20.93
C GLY A 254 7.54 -6.68 20.79
N GLU A 255 6.32 -6.89 20.30
CA GLU A 255 5.77 -8.19 19.97
C GLU A 255 6.52 -8.81 18.79
N SER A 256 6.69 -10.13 18.85
CA SER A 256 7.20 -10.94 17.74
C SER A 256 6.03 -11.38 16.87
N LYS A 257 5.72 -10.63 15.80
CA LYS A 257 4.60 -10.98 14.91
C LYS A 257 5.07 -11.79 13.72
N LYS A 258 4.42 -12.94 13.49
CA LYS A 258 4.52 -13.71 12.24
C LYS A 258 3.56 -13.16 11.19
N ILE A 259 4.08 -12.60 10.10
CA ILE A 259 3.27 -12.16 8.96
C ILE A 259 3.45 -13.17 7.84
N TYR A 260 2.35 -13.59 7.22
CA TYR A 260 2.36 -14.44 6.04
C TYR A 260 1.98 -13.59 4.84
N TYR A 261 2.94 -13.36 3.94
CA TYR A 261 2.67 -12.64 2.71
C TYR A 261 2.44 -13.66 1.58
N HIS A 262 1.20 -13.69 1.07
CA HIS A 262 0.83 -14.54 -0.06
C HIS A 262 0.47 -13.64 -1.24
N GLN A 263 1.42 -13.41 -2.14
CA GLN A 263 1.16 -12.61 -3.33
C GLN A 263 0.56 -13.52 -4.41
N GLN A 264 -0.74 -13.36 -4.70
CA GLN A 264 -1.47 -14.22 -5.66
C GLN A 264 -1.20 -13.89 -7.14
N ILE A 265 -0.42 -12.86 -7.45
CA ILE A 265 -0.26 -12.40 -8.83
C ILE A 265 0.56 -13.41 -9.66
N ILE A 266 1.42 -14.19 -9.01
CA ILE A 266 2.15 -15.34 -9.55
C ILE A 266 2.38 -16.30 -8.37
N SER A 267 1.93 -17.55 -8.44
CA SER A 267 1.75 -18.55 -7.36
C SER A 267 3.00 -18.98 -6.56
N VAL A 268 4.04 -18.16 -6.45
CA VAL A 268 5.42 -18.62 -6.20
C VAL A 268 6.07 -17.92 -5.00
N TYR A 269 5.40 -16.98 -4.34
CA TYR A 269 6.00 -16.29 -3.19
C TYR A 269 5.13 -16.44 -1.94
N SER A 270 5.62 -17.23 -1.00
CA SER A 270 5.24 -17.18 0.41
C SER A 270 6.47 -16.77 1.20
N ALA A 271 6.30 -15.75 2.04
CA ALA A 271 7.30 -15.29 2.98
C ALA A 271 6.66 -15.23 4.37
N GLU A 272 7.36 -15.80 5.34
CA GLU A 272 7.10 -15.64 6.78
C GLU A 272 8.04 -14.55 7.29
N TYR A 273 7.51 -13.58 8.04
CA TYR A 273 8.25 -12.46 8.62
C TYR A 273 8.12 -12.53 10.12
N THR A 274 9.22 -12.46 10.88
CA THR A 274 9.16 -12.24 12.33
C THR A 274 9.79 -10.90 12.67
N ILE A 275 8.99 -9.95 13.16
CA ILE A 275 9.42 -8.58 13.52
C ILE A 275 9.56 -8.51 15.04
N THR A 276 10.73 -8.14 15.59
CA THR A 276 10.90 -7.89 17.04
C THR A 276 11.47 -6.49 17.28
N SER A 277 10.69 -5.58 17.87
CA SER A 277 11.12 -4.22 18.22
C SER A 277 11.66 -4.12 19.65
N ARG A 278 12.72 -3.36 19.89
CA ARG A 278 13.25 -3.10 21.25
C ARG A 278 13.69 -1.64 21.39
N SER A 279 13.24 -0.97 22.45
CA SER A 279 13.64 0.42 22.72
C SER A 279 13.74 0.72 24.22
N THR A 280 14.65 1.62 24.60
CA THR A 280 14.78 2.13 25.97
C THR A 280 14.33 3.58 26.00
N LEU A 281 13.41 3.91 26.89
CA LEU A 281 12.68 5.18 26.93
C LEU A 281 12.80 5.81 28.33
N ILE A 282 12.88 7.13 28.38
CA ILE A 282 12.65 7.96 29.57
C ILE A 282 11.25 8.57 29.46
N PRO A 283 10.26 8.02 30.18
CA PRO A 283 8.96 8.66 30.35
C PRO A 283 9.04 9.94 31.20
N LEU A 284 8.40 11.01 30.73
CA LEU A 284 8.10 12.21 31.50
C LEU A 284 6.58 12.47 31.44
N PHE A 285 5.88 12.15 32.53
CA PHE A 285 4.42 12.19 32.58
C PHE A 285 3.93 13.18 33.64
N ALA A 286 2.94 13.99 33.29
CA ALA A 286 2.14 14.73 34.25
C ALA A 286 0.91 13.89 34.59
N GLY A 287 0.67 13.65 35.87
CA GLY A 287 -0.41 12.79 36.34
C GLY A 287 -1.32 13.48 37.35
N PHE A 288 -2.60 13.14 37.27
CA PHE A 288 -3.57 13.43 38.31
C PHE A 288 -4.02 12.14 39.00
N SER A 289 -4.23 12.22 40.30
CA SER A 289 -4.75 11.10 41.10
C SER A 289 -6.00 11.53 41.84
N VAL A 290 -7.02 10.69 41.84
CA VAL A 290 -8.21 10.87 42.68
C VAL A 290 -8.12 9.84 43.79
N SER A 291 -7.85 10.30 45.01
CA SER A 291 -7.80 9.40 46.16
C SER A 291 -9.20 9.02 46.59
N THR A 292 -9.46 7.72 46.72
CA THR A 292 -10.60 7.25 47.52
C THR A 292 -10.20 7.27 49.01
N LYS A 293 -11.17 7.23 49.92
CA LYS A 293 -10.89 7.17 51.37
C LYS A 293 -10.11 5.91 51.79
N ASN A 294 -10.05 4.89 50.93
CA ASN A 294 -9.58 3.55 51.29
C ASN A 294 -8.24 3.21 50.65
N ARG A 295 -7.12 3.82 51.06
CA ARG A 295 -5.72 3.52 50.64
C ARG A 295 -5.43 3.36 49.13
N ILE A 296 -6.43 3.47 48.27
CA ILE A 296 -6.44 3.20 46.85
C ILE A 296 -6.80 4.52 46.18
N SER A 297 -5.97 4.93 45.23
CA SER A 297 -6.20 6.12 44.43
C SER A 297 -6.28 5.70 42.97
N LEU A 298 -7.25 6.23 42.24
CA LEU A 298 -7.26 6.14 40.78
C LEU A 298 -6.26 7.16 40.24
N ARG A 299 -5.55 6.81 39.18
CA ARG A 299 -4.51 7.66 38.60
C ARG A 299 -4.60 7.65 37.09
N ALA A 300 -4.50 8.82 36.50
CA ALA A 300 -4.33 8.99 35.08
C ALA A 300 -3.14 9.91 34.81
N SER A 301 -2.39 9.64 33.76
CA SER A 301 -1.26 10.48 33.37
C SER A 301 -1.15 10.64 31.87
N LEU A 302 -0.57 11.76 31.44
CA LEU A 302 -0.28 12.12 30.05
C LEU A 302 1.12 12.71 30.00
N GLY A 303 1.92 12.30 29.03
CA GLY A 303 3.34 12.63 29.02
C GLY A 303 4.02 12.52 27.68
N ALA A 304 5.25 12.99 27.66
CA ALA A 304 6.19 12.79 26.57
C ALA A 304 7.08 11.58 26.88
N LEU A 305 7.54 10.92 25.82
CA LEU A 305 8.44 9.78 25.88
C LEU A 305 9.72 10.12 25.13
N PHE A 306 10.85 10.04 25.80
CA PHE A 306 12.15 10.36 25.21
C PHE A 306 12.96 9.07 25.03
N PRO A 307 13.32 8.67 23.81
CA PRO A 307 14.19 7.52 23.62
C PRO A 307 15.59 7.79 24.17
N VAL A 308 16.10 6.89 25.02
CA VAL A 308 17.46 6.96 25.61
C VAL A 308 18.50 6.58 24.57
N LYS A 309 18.25 5.45 23.92
CA LYS A 309 18.97 5.07 22.71
C LYS A 309 18.10 5.49 21.55
N ALA A 310 18.68 6.28 20.65
CA ALA A 310 18.00 6.71 19.45
C ALA A 310 17.69 5.54 18.52
N GLU A 311 18.08 4.30 18.81
CA GLU A 311 17.95 3.16 17.90
C GLU A 311 16.92 2.16 18.43
N THR A 312 15.90 1.91 17.62
CA THR A 312 15.01 0.75 17.77
C THR A 312 15.46 -0.29 16.74
N ALA A 313 15.83 -1.47 17.21
CA ALA A 313 16.20 -2.58 16.33
C ALA A 313 14.95 -3.42 16.04
N ILE A 314 14.69 -3.65 14.76
CA ILE A 314 13.69 -4.61 14.27
C ILE A 314 14.46 -5.72 13.57
N ASN A 315 14.45 -6.92 14.14
CA ASN A 315 14.96 -8.09 13.44
C ASN A 315 13.87 -8.64 12.54
N GLU A 316 14.22 -9.05 11.32
CA GLU A 316 13.32 -9.64 10.34
C GLU A 316 13.93 -10.94 9.80
N ASN A 317 13.16 -12.02 9.84
CA ASN A 317 13.52 -13.28 9.20
C ASN A 317 12.59 -13.50 8.03
N TYR A 318 13.13 -13.68 6.83
CA TYR A 318 12.42 -13.98 5.59
C TYR A 318 12.71 -15.43 5.22
N THR A 319 11.71 -16.19 4.79
CA THR A 319 11.94 -17.48 4.13
C THR A 319 11.19 -17.54 2.81
N TYR A 320 11.92 -17.61 1.70
CA TYR A 320 11.36 -17.75 0.37
C TYR A 320 11.30 -19.24 0.00
N ASN A 321 10.10 -19.82 0.06
CA ASN A 321 9.92 -21.26 -0.15
C ASN A 321 10.34 -21.74 -1.54
N THR A 322 10.22 -20.89 -2.57
CA THR A 322 10.58 -21.27 -3.95
C THR A 322 12.08 -21.41 -4.15
N PHE A 323 12.87 -20.53 -3.54
CA PHE A 323 14.33 -20.51 -3.71
C PHE A 323 15.08 -21.09 -2.50
N LYS A 324 14.34 -21.55 -1.47
CA LYS A 324 14.89 -21.98 -0.17
C LYS A 324 15.89 -20.95 0.37
N GLU A 325 15.50 -19.69 0.29
CA GLU A 325 16.31 -18.59 0.79
C GLU A 325 15.82 -18.17 2.16
N THR A 326 16.74 -17.96 3.09
CA THR A 326 16.46 -17.38 4.40
C THR A 326 17.31 -16.15 4.61
N VAL A 327 16.67 -14.99 4.83
CA VAL A 327 17.36 -13.74 5.14
C VAL A 327 17.03 -13.35 6.57
N GLU A 328 18.04 -13.21 7.42
CA GLU A 328 17.92 -12.52 8.70
C GLU A 328 18.49 -11.12 8.53
N SER A 329 17.68 -10.10 8.84
CA SER A 329 18.10 -8.72 8.77
C SER A 329 17.73 -7.95 10.04
N ARG A 330 18.37 -6.80 10.23
CA ARG A 330 18.14 -5.87 11.33
C ARG A 330 17.94 -4.48 10.77
N MET A 331 16.76 -3.91 10.97
CA MET A 331 16.49 -2.51 10.73
C MET A 331 16.73 -1.70 11.99
N LEU A 332 17.52 -0.64 11.88
CA LEU A 332 17.74 0.36 12.91
C LEU A 332 16.93 1.59 12.58
N TYR A 333 16.07 1.99 13.53
CA TYR A 333 15.25 3.19 13.42
C TYR A 333 15.74 4.26 14.38
N LYS A 334 15.89 5.48 13.88
CA LYS A 334 15.97 6.68 14.72
C LYS A 334 14.63 6.90 15.42
N SER A 335 14.62 6.82 16.73
CA SER A 335 13.45 7.07 17.57
C SER A 335 13.37 8.56 17.88
N TYR A 336 12.18 9.13 17.77
CA TYR A 336 11.89 10.53 18.10
C TYR A 336 11.01 10.60 19.36
N PRO A 337 10.98 11.77 20.03
CA PRO A 337 10.07 11.98 21.13
C PRO A 337 8.65 11.62 20.74
N GLY A 338 8.03 10.80 21.58
CA GLY A 338 6.64 10.39 21.43
C GLY A 338 5.80 10.93 22.56
N TRP A 339 4.59 10.40 22.63
CA TRP A 339 3.64 10.73 23.68
C TRP A 339 3.01 9.46 24.22
N GLY A 340 2.54 9.51 25.45
CA GLY A 340 1.86 8.39 26.06
C GLY A 340 0.83 8.85 27.06
N ALA A 341 -0.10 7.96 27.36
CA ALA A 341 -1.09 8.12 28.40
C ALA A 341 -1.13 6.86 29.26
N SER A 342 -1.46 7.00 30.54
CA SER A 342 -1.72 5.86 31.39
C SER A 342 -2.98 6.04 32.23
N LEU A 343 -3.60 4.92 32.56
CA LEU A 343 -4.70 4.83 33.50
C LEU A 343 -4.42 3.66 34.44
N GLY A 344 -4.56 3.89 35.75
CA GLY A 344 -4.22 2.88 36.73
C GLY A 344 -4.71 3.18 38.13
N MET A 345 -4.20 2.39 39.06
CA MET A 345 -4.44 2.53 40.48
C MET A 345 -3.13 2.60 41.26
N VAL A 346 -3.17 3.30 42.38
CA VAL A 346 -2.07 3.41 43.35
C VAL A 346 -2.58 2.88 44.68
N ILE A 347 -1.88 1.89 45.23
CA ILE A 347 -2.18 1.22 46.49
C ILE A 347 -1.14 1.66 47.51
N ASN A 348 -1.56 2.42 48.52
CA ASN A 348 -0.67 2.87 49.60
C ASN A 348 -0.36 1.71 50.54
N LEU A 349 0.89 1.27 50.56
CA LEU A 349 1.37 0.20 51.43
C LEU A 349 1.73 0.77 52.81
N PHE A 350 2.50 1.86 52.83
CA PHE A 350 2.98 2.58 54.01
C PHE A 350 2.84 4.10 53.80
N PRO A 351 3.03 4.95 54.82
CA PRO A 351 2.89 6.41 54.68
C PRO A 351 3.70 7.02 53.52
N HIS A 352 4.87 6.45 53.23
CA HIS A 352 5.78 6.93 52.18
C HIS A 352 5.91 6.01 50.97
N PHE A 353 5.27 4.84 50.98
CA PHE A 353 5.43 3.85 49.92
C PHE A 353 4.08 3.43 49.34
N ALA A 354 3.96 3.53 48.04
CA ALA A 354 2.80 3.04 47.30
C ALA A 354 3.22 2.17 46.11
N LEU A 355 2.41 1.15 45.84
CA LEU A 355 2.53 0.34 44.63
C LEU A 355 1.57 0.91 43.58
N SER A 356 2.04 1.17 42.36
CA SER A 356 1.19 1.59 41.25
C SER A 356 1.07 0.49 40.22
N LEU A 357 -0.15 0.21 39.78
CA LEU A 357 -0.46 -0.67 38.66
C LEU A 357 -1.18 0.15 37.60
N GLN A 358 -0.59 0.29 36.41
CA GLN A 358 -1.10 1.15 35.35
C GLN A 358 -1.14 0.42 34.01
N ILE A 359 -2.19 0.65 33.23
CA ILE A 359 -2.20 0.36 31.80
C ILE A 359 -1.66 1.61 31.10
N LYS A 360 -0.57 1.48 30.35
CA LYS A 360 0.15 2.57 29.68
C LYS A 360 0.08 2.36 28.17
N GLY A 361 -0.52 3.32 27.47
CA GLY A 361 -0.49 3.42 26.01
C GLY A 361 0.58 4.41 25.57
N MET A 362 1.31 4.11 24.51
CA MET A 362 2.29 5.02 23.91
C MET A 362 2.22 5.05 22.40
N SER A 363 2.69 6.17 21.86
CA SER A 363 2.95 6.39 20.46
C SER A 363 4.34 7.01 20.30
N LEU A 364 5.21 6.37 19.53
CA LEU A 364 6.55 6.82 19.17
C LEU A 364 6.60 7.06 17.66
N PHE A 365 7.43 8.01 17.23
CA PHE A 365 7.77 8.17 15.83
C PHE A 365 9.13 7.54 15.57
N LEU A 366 9.16 6.55 14.69
CA LEU A 366 10.38 5.87 14.27
C LEU A 366 10.72 6.31 12.85
N LYS A 367 11.99 6.57 12.57
CA LYS A 367 12.48 6.86 11.22
C LYS A 367 13.53 5.85 10.84
N ILE A 368 13.34 5.14 9.74
CA ILE A 368 14.34 4.16 9.30
C ILE A 368 15.67 4.85 9.01
N ARG A 369 16.78 4.25 9.48
CA ARG A 369 18.14 4.77 9.30
C ARG A 369 19.02 3.79 8.54
N ARG A 370 18.92 2.51 8.90
CA ARG A 370 19.84 1.49 8.42
C ARG A 370 19.13 0.14 8.39
N LEU A 371 19.41 -0.65 7.36
CA LEU A 371 19.07 -2.07 7.28
C LEU A 371 20.40 -2.83 7.18
N GLU A 372 20.53 -3.88 7.96
CA GLU A 372 21.70 -4.76 7.99
C GLU A 372 21.28 -6.21 7.77
N ILE A 373 21.78 -6.88 6.74
CA ILE A 373 21.64 -8.33 6.57
C ILE A 373 22.63 -9.00 7.53
N LEU A 374 22.08 -9.67 8.55
CA LEU A 374 22.84 -10.42 9.54
C LEU A 374 23.13 -11.84 9.08
N LYS A 375 22.22 -12.43 8.31
CA LYS A 375 22.37 -13.77 7.75
C LYS A 375 21.68 -13.88 6.41
N TYR A 376 22.33 -14.55 5.45
CA TYR A 376 21.74 -14.91 4.18
C TYR A 376 22.07 -16.36 3.84
N ILE A 377 21.06 -17.21 3.88
CA ILE A 377 21.13 -18.61 3.45
C ILE A 377 20.46 -18.70 2.09
N SER A 378 21.16 -19.21 1.08
CA SER A 378 20.59 -19.54 -0.22
C SER A 378 20.81 -21.01 -0.53
N ASN A 379 19.75 -21.74 -0.88
CA ASN A 379 19.81 -23.19 -1.13
C ASN A 379 20.49 -23.99 0.01
N ASN A 380 20.17 -23.64 1.27
CA ASN A 380 20.77 -24.21 2.49
C ASN A 380 22.28 -23.94 2.69
N ILE A 381 22.89 -23.05 1.91
CA ILE A 381 24.27 -22.62 2.08
C ILE A 381 24.27 -21.21 2.67
N ASP A 382 24.96 -21.02 3.79
CA ASP A 382 25.18 -19.69 4.36
C ASP A 382 26.18 -18.92 3.49
N ILE A 383 25.68 -17.93 2.75
CA ILE A 383 26.48 -17.06 1.87
C ILE A 383 26.69 -15.69 2.51
N THR A 384 26.41 -15.53 3.80
CA THR A 384 26.53 -14.25 4.49
C THR A 384 27.94 -13.68 4.33
N ASP A 385 28.98 -14.49 4.51
CA ASP A 385 30.36 -14.00 4.46
C ASP A 385 30.87 -13.69 3.05
N THR A 386 30.16 -14.15 2.00
CA THR A 386 30.50 -13.82 0.61
C THR A 386 29.90 -12.49 0.15
N LEU A 387 28.85 -12.02 0.83
CA LEU A 387 28.27 -10.71 0.58
C LEU A 387 29.24 -9.59 0.96
N LYS A 388 29.35 -8.57 0.12
CA LYS A 388 30.13 -7.37 0.43
C LYS A 388 29.34 -6.48 1.39
N THR A 389 30.00 -5.55 2.07
CA THR A 389 29.32 -4.58 2.96
C THR A 389 28.20 -3.82 2.26
N ILE A 390 28.38 -3.52 0.96
CA ILE A 390 27.39 -2.85 0.11
C ILE A 390 26.11 -3.68 -0.09
N ASP A 391 26.22 -5.01 -0.06
CA ASP A 391 25.09 -5.93 -0.19
C ASP A 391 24.43 -6.19 1.17
N LYS A 392 25.20 -6.03 2.26
CA LYS A 392 24.72 -6.25 3.63
C LYS A 392 24.08 -5.03 4.26
N VAL A 393 24.48 -3.83 3.88
CA VAL A 393 24.10 -2.61 4.60
C VAL A 393 23.47 -1.60 3.67
N THR A 394 22.21 -1.27 3.95
CA THR A 394 21.51 -0.16 3.32
C THR A 394 21.39 0.98 4.34
N VAL A 395 21.84 2.18 3.98
CA VAL A 395 21.65 3.40 4.77
C VAL A 395 20.59 4.25 4.09
N PHE A 396 19.62 4.73 4.84
CA PHE A 396 18.53 5.55 4.33
C PHE A 396 18.87 7.03 4.54
N SER A 397 18.83 7.82 3.47
CA SER A 397 19.07 9.27 3.53
C SER A 397 17.81 10.05 3.91
N ASP A 398 18.03 11.23 4.49
CA ASP A 398 16.94 12.15 4.84
C ASP A 398 16.38 12.88 3.58
N TYR A 399 17.12 12.85 2.46
CA TYR A 399 16.80 13.55 1.23
C TYR A 399 16.83 12.59 0.05
N SER A 400 15.76 12.59 -0.74
CA SER A 400 15.79 12.04 -2.10
C SER A 400 16.38 13.11 -3.00
N GLU A 401 17.69 13.09 -3.26
CA GLU A 401 18.25 13.87 -4.37
C GLU A 401 17.74 13.24 -5.68
N SER A 402 16.59 13.71 -6.16
CA SER A 402 15.85 13.18 -7.32
C SER A 402 16.45 13.59 -8.68
N THR A 403 17.75 13.84 -8.76
CA THR A 403 18.37 14.27 -10.03
C THR A 403 18.76 13.12 -10.95
N ASP A 404 18.80 11.88 -10.47
CA ASP A 404 19.14 10.73 -11.31
C ASP A 404 17.88 10.04 -11.84
N ASN A 405 17.44 10.48 -13.03
CA ASN A 405 16.35 9.91 -13.84
C ASN A 405 16.59 8.46 -14.33
N ASN A 406 17.64 7.78 -13.84
CA ASN A 406 17.99 6.44 -14.28
C ASN A 406 17.47 5.42 -13.24
N GLY A 407 16.33 4.83 -13.60
CA GLY A 407 15.49 3.89 -12.85
C GLY A 407 16.12 3.11 -11.70
N LEU A 408 15.36 3.06 -10.58
CA LEU A 408 15.28 2.03 -9.53
C LEU A 408 16.28 0.85 -9.64
N SER A 409 17.58 1.11 -9.63
CA SER A 409 18.60 0.09 -9.48
C SER A 409 19.04 0.14 -8.03
N ALA A 410 18.80 -0.95 -7.29
CA ALA A 410 19.06 -1.06 -5.86
C ALA A 410 20.55 -1.27 -5.56
N ASN A 411 21.43 -0.39 -6.08
CA ASN A 411 22.87 -0.45 -5.77
C ASN A 411 23.21 0.53 -4.63
N THR A 412 23.03 0.06 -3.39
CA THR A 412 23.13 0.86 -2.17
C THR A 412 24.58 1.03 -1.70
N ASN A 413 25.31 1.97 -2.27
CA ASN A 413 26.67 2.30 -1.82
C ASN A 413 26.66 2.97 -0.42
N PRO A 414 27.40 2.48 0.60
CA PRO A 414 27.56 3.20 1.87
C PRO A 414 28.23 4.59 1.71
N ASP A 415 28.97 4.81 0.62
CA ASP A 415 29.52 6.12 0.24
C ASP A 415 28.54 6.96 -0.59
N ARG A 416 27.34 6.43 -0.94
CA ARG A 416 26.24 7.15 -1.61
C ARG A 416 24.87 6.78 -1.01
N PRO A 417 24.51 7.36 0.14
CA PRO A 417 23.31 6.98 0.92
C PRO A 417 21.97 7.25 0.23
N ASP A 418 21.93 7.93 -0.92
CA ASP A 418 20.69 8.38 -1.56
C ASP A 418 19.85 7.29 -2.23
N TRP A 419 20.37 6.06 -2.28
CA TRP A 419 19.77 4.96 -3.05
C TRP A 419 18.77 4.12 -2.22
N GLY A 420 18.70 4.31 -0.90
CA GLY A 420 17.76 3.63 -0.01
C GLY A 420 16.31 4.13 -0.09
N GLY A 421 16.04 5.13 -0.93
CA GLY A 421 14.78 5.87 -0.90
C GLY A 421 14.68 6.78 0.34
N PRO A 422 13.71 7.72 0.35
CA PRO A 422 13.59 8.66 1.45
C PRO A 422 13.27 7.92 2.75
N ALA A 423 14.02 8.21 3.81
CA ALA A 423 13.72 7.72 5.13
C ALA A 423 12.30 8.14 5.54
N TYR A 424 11.40 7.16 5.67
CA TYR A 424 10.01 7.39 6.05
C TYR A 424 9.83 7.28 7.57
N TYR A 425 8.85 8.03 8.06
CA TYR A 425 8.43 7.96 9.46
C TYR A 425 7.35 6.91 9.61
N VAL A 426 7.51 6.05 10.61
CA VAL A 426 6.54 5.04 10.95
C VAL A 426 6.07 5.26 12.39
N PRO A 427 4.76 5.43 12.61
CA PRO A 427 4.24 5.44 13.96
C PRO A 427 4.41 4.05 14.58
N PHE A 428 4.85 4.01 15.82
CA PHE A 428 4.89 2.79 16.63
C PHE A 428 3.99 2.98 17.83
N THR A 429 3.03 2.08 18.02
CA THR A 429 2.07 2.18 19.12
C THR A 429 2.13 0.93 19.99
N SER A 430 2.03 1.10 21.31
CA SER A 430 2.12 -0.02 22.24
C SER A 430 1.21 0.21 23.43
N LEU A 431 0.66 -0.89 23.95
CA LEU A 431 -0.12 -0.95 25.17
C LEU A 431 0.59 -1.91 26.13
N GLY A 432 0.96 -1.44 27.30
CA GLY A 432 1.68 -2.21 28.31
C GLY A 432 1.06 -2.10 29.69
N ILE A 433 1.46 -3.02 30.56
CA ILE A 433 1.19 -2.96 32.00
C ILE A 433 2.46 -2.47 32.69
N ASN A 434 2.34 -1.40 33.44
CA ASN A 434 3.41 -0.82 34.23
C ASN A 434 3.16 -1.10 35.72
N ILE A 435 4.20 -1.59 36.40
CA ILE A 435 4.22 -1.78 37.85
C ILE A 435 5.30 -0.85 38.40
N GLY A 436 4.88 0.13 39.20
CA GLY A 436 5.75 1.16 39.73
C GLY A 436 5.76 1.19 41.26
N LEU A 437 6.84 1.70 41.83
CA LEU A 437 6.96 2.02 43.25
C LEU A 437 7.01 3.54 43.40
N SER A 438 6.04 4.11 44.11
CA SER A 438 5.96 5.54 44.37
C SER A 438 6.46 5.82 45.79
N LEU A 439 7.45 6.70 45.88
CA LEU A 439 7.87 7.34 47.12
C LEU A 439 7.07 8.63 47.29
N ARG A 440 6.40 8.79 48.43
CA ARG A 440 5.74 10.06 48.80
C ARG A 440 6.67 10.86 49.69
N LEU A 441 7.18 11.96 49.13
CA LEU A 441 7.94 12.98 49.86
C LEU A 441 7.00 13.89 50.64
#